data_AF-A0A6N6T2D3-F1
#
_entry.id   AF-A0A6N6T2D3-F1
#
_cell.length_a   1.000
_cell.length_b   1.000
_cell.length_c   1.000
_cell.angle_alpha   90.00
_cell.angle_beta   90.00
_cell.angle_gamma   90.00
#
_symmetry.space_group_name_H-M   'P 1'
#
loop_
_entity.id
_entity.type
_entity.pdbx_description
1 polymer ?
#
loop_
_entity_poly.entity_id
_entity_poly.type
_entity_poly.pdbx_seq_one_letter_code
_entity_poly.pdbx_strand_id
1 'polypeptide(L)'
;MLHQLQRRLRALATMSCLASAAMLLAGCTFFGRQEPPTYVSAERGSIKDWDVQVTRSQPAPKIVKTARTSPQPKPQAKPKVDAAGGPDLAGCGSNSECLARLKALVEDPKRSWIGQPHSPVEYANGTRLFAYRALRTRLTCDELVRALDDIAAAARTFRAPVPGVAPDRVARVRALNAEVEAELRAERAARCRG
;
A
#
# COMPACT_ATOMS: atom_id res chain seq x y z
N MET A 1 32.56 35.34 -24.59
CA MET A 1 31.15 34.93 -24.85
C MET A 1 30.37 34.54 -23.59
N LEU A 2 30.98 33.98 -22.54
CA LEU A 2 30.30 33.60 -21.29
C LEU A 2 29.62 34.78 -20.54
N HIS A 3 30.22 35.97 -20.60
CA HIS A 3 29.67 37.19 -19.96
C HIS A 3 28.38 37.72 -20.61
N GLN A 4 28.13 37.46 -21.89
CA GLN A 4 26.90 37.86 -22.59
C GLN A 4 25.71 36.96 -22.18
N LEU A 5 25.97 35.68 -21.93
CA LEU A 5 24.96 34.72 -21.48
C LEU A 5 24.47 35.00 -20.05
N GLN A 6 25.37 35.40 -19.15
CA GLN A 6 25.00 35.75 -17.77
C GLN A 6 24.12 37.01 -17.69
N ARG A 7 24.28 37.98 -18.60
CA ARG A 7 23.43 39.18 -18.65
C ARG A 7 22.00 38.86 -19.12
N ARG A 8 21.84 37.94 -20.08
CA ARG A 8 20.52 37.52 -20.57
C ARG A 8 19.72 36.72 -19.53
N LEU A 9 20.39 35.88 -18.74
CA LEU A 9 19.73 35.09 -17.68
C LEU A 9 19.22 35.95 -16.51
N ARG A 10 19.91 37.04 -16.16
CA ARG A 10 19.43 37.97 -15.12
C ARG A 10 18.23 38.80 -15.55
N ALA A 11 18.11 39.11 -16.84
CA ALA A 11 16.95 39.85 -17.38
C ALA A 11 15.66 39.00 -17.39
N LEU A 12 15.77 37.68 -17.40
CA LEU A 12 14.63 36.76 -17.38
C LEU A 12 14.08 36.50 -15.96
N ALA A 13 14.84 36.83 -14.92
CA ALA A 13 14.45 36.57 -13.53
C ALA A 13 13.64 37.71 -12.87
N THR A 14 13.49 38.86 -13.54
CA THR A 14 12.80 40.05 -12.99
C THR A 14 11.45 40.37 -13.65
N MET A 15 10.99 39.58 -14.63
CA MET A 15 9.71 39.78 -15.32
C MET A 15 8.70 38.66 -15.04
N SER A 16 8.40 38.39 -13.77
CA SER A 16 7.27 37.52 -13.41
C SER A 16 6.50 38.01 -12.17
N CYS A 17 6.38 39.33 -12.06
CA CYS A 17 5.36 39.98 -11.23
C CYS A 17 4.40 40.73 -12.15
N LEU A 18 3.10 40.61 -11.86
CA LEU A 18 1.95 41.38 -12.39
C LEU A 18 1.20 40.79 -13.60
N ALA A 19 0.32 39.82 -13.31
CA ALA A 19 -0.99 39.68 -13.96
C ALA A 19 -1.80 38.63 -13.16
N SER A 20 -3.02 38.80 -12.69
CA SER A 20 -3.95 39.92 -12.60
C SER A 20 -4.94 39.55 -11.49
N ALA A 21 -5.31 40.53 -10.68
CA ALA A 21 -6.46 40.42 -9.79
C ALA A 21 -7.77 40.48 -10.59
N ALA A 22 -8.82 39.90 -9.99
CA ALA A 22 -10.24 40.17 -10.21
C ALA A 22 -10.91 39.58 -11.47
N MET A 23 -11.68 38.51 -11.26
CA MET A 23 -13.08 38.49 -11.71
C MET A 23 -13.96 37.90 -10.60
N LEU A 24 -14.95 38.71 -10.25
CA LEU A 24 -15.98 38.52 -9.23
C LEU A 24 -17.22 37.85 -9.84
N LEU A 25 -17.95 37.12 -8.98
CA LEU A 25 -19.41 36.94 -8.97
C LEU A 25 -20.06 36.09 -10.08
N ALA A 26 -20.36 34.82 -9.76
CA ALA A 26 -21.68 34.20 -9.97
C ALA A 26 -21.73 32.79 -9.34
N GLY A 27 -22.75 32.53 -8.51
CA GLY A 27 -23.20 31.16 -8.23
C GLY A 27 -23.18 30.71 -6.76
N CYS A 28 -24.07 31.25 -5.93
CA CYS A 28 -24.57 30.51 -4.77
C CYS A 28 -25.53 29.39 -5.23
N THR A 29 -25.64 28.37 -4.37
CA THR A 29 -26.60 27.25 -4.33
C THR A 29 -26.22 25.93 -5.01
N PHE A 30 -25.52 25.05 -4.27
CA PHE A 30 -26.05 23.71 -3.97
C PHE A 30 -25.40 23.16 -2.69
N PHE A 31 -26.01 23.45 -1.54
CA PHE A 31 -25.60 22.89 -0.25
C PHE A 31 -26.21 21.50 -0.11
N GLY A 32 -25.59 20.52 -0.79
CA GLY A 32 -25.86 19.11 -0.60
C GLY A 32 -25.30 18.65 0.73
N ARG A 33 -26.18 18.55 1.73
CA ARG A 33 -25.93 17.99 3.06
C ARG A 33 -25.59 16.50 2.90
N GLN A 34 -24.31 16.17 2.73
CA GLN A 34 -23.81 14.80 2.81
C GLN A 34 -23.50 14.50 4.28
N GLU A 35 -24.28 13.62 4.88
CA GLU A 35 -24.07 13.11 6.24
C GLU A 35 -22.67 12.46 6.35
N PRO A 36 -21.95 12.65 7.47
CA PRO A 36 -20.69 11.97 7.66
C PRO A 36 -20.96 10.46 7.74
N PRO A 37 -20.19 9.61 7.03
CA PRO A 37 -20.28 8.18 7.25
C PRO A 37 -19.90 7.91 8.71
N THR A 38 -20.82 7.26 9.42
CA THR A 38 -20.57 6.72 10.75
C THR A 38 -19.34 5.82 10.67
N TYR A 39 -18.28 6.22 11.37
CA TYR A 39 -17.09 5.41 11.55
C TYR A 39 -17.48 4.18 12.36
N VAL A 40 -17.73 3.07 11.68
CA VAL A 40 -17.84 1.76 12.33
C VAL A 40 -16.44 1.42 12.82
N SER A 41 -16.26 1.47 14.14
CA SER A 41 -15.06 0.96 14.81
C SER A 41 -14.76 -0.44 14.29
N ALA A 42 -13.66 -0.57 13.54
CA ALA A 42 -13.11 -1.87 13.20
C ALA A 42 -12.73 -2.56 14.51
N GLU A 43 -13.50 -3.60 14.85
CA GLU A 43 -13.21 -4.47 15.97
C GLU A 43 -11.79 -5.03 15.83
N ARG A 44 -11.10 -5.07 16.96
CA ARG A 44 -9.74 -5.55 17.13
C ARG A 44 -9.70 -7.04 16.81
N GLY A 45 -9.45 -7.38 15.54
CA GLY A 45 -9.29 -8.76 15.08
C GLY A 45 -8.12 -9.45 15.78
N SER A 46 -8.42 -10.50 16.53
CA SER A 46 -7.46 -11.41 17.16
C SER A 46 -6.69 -12.19 16.09
N ILE A 47 -5.36 -12.22 16.19
CA ILE A 47 -4.44 -12.89 15.24
C ILE A 47 -4.62 -14.43 15.17
N LYS A 48 -5.57 -15.01 15.90
CA LYS A 48 -5.80 -16.46 15.95
C LYS A 48 -6.80 -17.00 14.92
N ASP A 49 -7.46 -16.15 14.13
CA ASP A 49 -8.56 -16.58 13.24
C ASP A 49 -8.20 -16.61 11.74
N TRP A 50 -6.91 -16.70 11.38
CA TRP A 50 -6.50 -16.74 9.97
C TRP A 50 -6.80 -18.08 9.27
N ASP A 51 -7.14 -19.14 10.01
CA ASP A 51 -7.42 -20.47 9.46
C ASP A 51 -8.91 -20.81 9.29
N VAL A 52 -9.85 -19.91 9.64
CA VAL A 52 -11.30 -20.23 9.64
C VAL A 52 -12.16 -19.15 8.98
N GLN A 53 -11.93 -18.87 7.69
CA GLN A 53 -12.97 -18.21 6.86
C GLN A 53 -13.19 -18.87 5.49
N VAL A 54 -12.63 -20.06 5.25
CA VAL A 54 -12.98 -20.89 4.09
C VAL A 54 -13.90 -22.02 4.55
N THR A 55 -15.15 -21.67 4.88
CA THR A 55 -16.38 -22.51 4.80
C THR A 55 -17.40 -22.00 5.82
N ARG A 56 -18.23 -21.03 5.44
CA ARG A 56 -19.56 -20.89 6.03
C ARG A 56 -20.53 -20.39 4.98
N SER A 57 -20.99 -21.31 4.14
CA SER A 57 -22.14 -21.11 3.29
C SER A 57 -23.35 -20.84 4.19
N GLN A 58 -23.92 -19.64 4.13
CA GLN A 58 -25.25 -19.37 4.69
C GLN A 58 -26.31 -20.18 3.94
N PRO A 59 -27.33 -20.76 4.61
CA PRO A 59 -28.48 -21.31 3.93
C PRO A 59 -29.39 -20.19 3.39
N ALA A 60 -29.81 -20.34 2.13
CA ALA A 60 -30.62 -19.36 1.39
C ALA A 60 -32.04 -19.17 1.99
N PRO A 61 -32.59 -17.95 2.02
CA PRO A 61 -34.01 -17.74 2.25
C PRO A 61 -34.82 -18.17 1.01
N LYS A 62 -35.86 -18.98 1.23
CA LYS A 62 -36.81 -19.37 0.19
C LYS A 62 -37.65 -18.16 -0.21
N ILE A 63 -37.45 -17.65 -1.43
CA ILE A 63 -38.34 -16.65 -2.03
C ILE A 63 -39.07 -17.28 -3.21
N VAL A 64 -40.37 -17.05 -3.19
CA VAL A 64 -41.44 -17.54 -4.07
C VAL A 64 -41.18 -17.15 -5.53
N LYS A 65 -41.44 -18.09 -6.45
CA LYS A 65 -41.34 -17.92 -7.90
C LYS A 65 -42.40 -16.95 -8.43
N THR A 66 -41.99 -15.92 -9.15
CA THR A 66 -42.77 -15.37 -10.26
C THR A 66 -41.86 -15.08 -11.44
N ALA A 67 -42.31 -15.55 -12.61
CA ALA A 67 -41.56 -15.60 -13.84
C ALA A 67 -41.53 -14.22 -14.53
N ARG A 68 -40.37 -13.83 -15.06
CA ARG A 68 -40.30 -12.99 -16.26
C ARG A 68 -39.06 -13.32 -17.08
N THR A 69 -39.33 -13.81 -18.28
CA THR A 69 -38.38 -14.22 -19.31
C THR A 69 -37.66 -13.01 -19.87
N SER A 70 -36.33 -13.03 -19.85
CA SER A 70 -35.47 -12.19 -20.72
C SER A 70 -34.24 -13.02 -21.11
N PRO A 71 -33.69 -12.89 -22.34
CA PRO A 71 -32.74 -13.84 -22.91
C PRO A 71 -31.40 -13.83 -22.16
N GLN A 72 -30.95 -15.01 -21.70
CA GLN A 72 -29.62 -15.22 -21.13
C GLN A 72 -28.53 -15.02 -22.21
N PRO A 73 -27.55 -14.12 -22.01
CA PRO A 73 -26.23 -14.30 -22.59
C PRO A 73 -25.57 -15.51 -21.91
N LYS A 74 -24.92 -16.35 -22.71
CA LYS A 74 -24.19 -17.58 -22.31
C LYS A 74 -23.41 -17.36 -21.00
N PRO A 75 -23.42 -18.34 -20.06
CA PRO A 75 -22.60 -18.27 -18.86
C PRO A 75 -21.13 -18.13 -19.26
N GLN A 76 -20.58 -16.93 -19.08
CA GLN A 76 -19.15 -16.72 -19.15
C GLN A 76 -18.54 -17.59 -18.06
N ALA A 77 -17.71 -18.55 -18.48
CA ALA A 77 -16.90 -19.35 -17.59
C ALA A 77 -16.20 -18.41 -16.61
N LYS A 78 -16.40 -18.66 -15.31
CA LYS A 78 -15.72 -17.93 -14.23
C LYS A 78 -14.23 -17.87 -14.59
N PRO A 79 -13.59 -16.69 -14.57
CA PRO A 79 -12.15 -16.62 -14.65
C PRO A 79 -11.62 -17.50 -13.52
N LYS A 80 -11.01 -18.61 -13.90
CA LYS A 80 -10.21 -19.40 -13.00
C LYS A 80 -9.14 -18.42 -12.53
N VAL A 81 -9.21 -18.03 -11.26
CA VAL A 81 -8.06 -17.42 -10.58
C VAL A 81 -7.03 -18.53 -10.45
N ASP A 82 -6.45 -18.90 -11.58
CA ASP A 82 -5.19 -19.61 -11.61
C ASP A 82 -4.22 -18.73 -10.83
N ALA A 83 -3.52 -19.39 -9.90
CA ALA A 83 -2.49 -18.81 -9.06
C ALA A 83 -1.77 -17.64 -9.76
N ALA A 84 -2.00 -16.41 -9.29
CA ALA A 84 -1.21 -15.25 -9.67
C ALA A 84 0.19 -15.30 -8.99
N GLY A 85 0.81 -16.47 -9.03
CA GLY A 85 2.22 -16.71 -8.76
C GLY A 85 2.85 -17.18 -10.06
N GLY A 86 3.04 -16.26 -11.01
CA GLY A 86 3.99 -16.48 -12.10
C GLY A 86 5.40 -16.69 -11.52
N PRO A 87 6.34 -17.25 -12.31
CA PRO A 87 7.71 -17.54 -11.87
C PRO A 87 8.55 -16.26 -11.75
N ASP A 88 8.13 -15.35 -10.89
CA ASP A 88 8.88 -14.15 -10.50
C ASP A 88 9.09 -14.21 -9.01
N LEU A 89 10.06 -15.02 -8.60
CA LEU A 89 10.39 -15.32 -7.21
C LEU A 89 11.54 -14.41 -6.77
N ALA A 90 11.35 -13.10 -6.92
CA ALA A 90 12.31 -12.12 -6.46
C ALA A 90 12.30 -12.10 -4.93
N GLY A 91 13.05 -13.04 -4.33
CA GLY A 91 13.44 -13.09 -2.93
C GLY A 91 12.87 -14.25 -2.09
N CYS A 92 11.84 -14.96 -2.56
CA CYS A 92 11.43 -16.28 -2.03
C CYS A 92 11.16 -17.18 -3.22
N GLY A 93 11.68 -18.41 -3.25
CA GLY A 93 11.55 -19.40 -4.32
C GLY A 93 10.18 -20.07 -4.45
N SER A 94 9.24 -19.80 -3.54
CA SER A 94 7.82 -20.19 -3.67
C SER A 94 6.93 -19.38 -2.73
N ASN A 95 5.60 -19.45 -2.94
CA ASN A 95 4.64 -18.83 -2.01
C ASN A 95 4.78 -19.40 -0.59
N SER A 96 4.97 -20.72 -0.45
CA SER A 96 5.18 -21.38 0.84
C SER A 96 6.45 -20.92 1.53
N GLU A 97 7.54 -20.71 0.78
CA GLU A 97 8.78 -20.13 1.34
C GLU A 97 8.58 -18.70 1.83
N CYS A 98 7.84 -17.87 1.10
CA CYS A 98 7.52 -16.51 1.54
C CYS A 98 6.65 -16.50 2.81
N LEU A 99 5.69 -17.42 2.93
CA LEU A 99 4.90 -17.58 4.14
C LEU A 99 5.74 -18.08 5.33
N ALA A 100 6.63 -19.05 5.11
CA ALA A 100 7.55 -19.53 6.12
C ALA A 100 8.48 -18.40 6.61
N ARG A 101 9.00 -17.60 5.68
CA ARG A 101 9.83 -16.43 5.99
C ARG A 101 9.05 -15.37 6.77
N LEU A 102 7.83 -15.05 6.36
CA LEU A 102 6.96 -14.12 7.08
C LEU A 102 6.69 -14.61 8.51
N LYS A 103 6.34 -15.89 8.67
CA LYS A 103 6.12 -16.51 9.98
C LYS A 103 7.35 -16.37 10.87
N ALA A 104 8.54 -16.70 10.34
CA ALA A 104 9.80 -16.55 11.08
C ALA A 104 10.07 -15.10 11.54
N LEU A 105 9.78 -14.10 10.68
CA LEU A 105 9.95 -12.68 11.04
C LEU A 105 8.97 -12.23 12.14
N VAL A 106 7.73 -12.70 12.10
CA VAL A 106 6.68 -12.33 13.07
C VAL A 106 6.87 -13.04 14.41
N GLU A 107 7.37 -14.28 14.38
CA GLU A 107 7.57 -15.11 15.57
C GLU A 107 8.92 -14.87 16.26
N ASP A 108 9.88 -14.18 15.62
CA ASP A 108 11.14 -13.79 16.25
C ASP A 108 10.88 -12.80 17.41
N PRO A 109 11.08 -13.20 18.68
CA PRO A 109 10.85 -12.33 19.82
C PRO A 109 11.89 -11.22 19.96
N LYS A 110 13.09 -11.42 19.41
CA LYS A 110 14.18 -10.43 19.45
C LYS A 110 14.06 -9.41 18.33
N ARG A 111 13.35 -9.76 17.26
CA ARG A 111 13.15 -8.94 16.05
C ARG A 111 14.44 -8.29 15.56
N SER A 112 15.55 -9.03 15.65
CA SER A 112 16.89 -8.49 15.38
C SER A 112 17.06 -8.09 13.91
N TRP A 113 16.16 -8.57 13.06
CA TRP A 113 16.05 -8.21 11.65
C TRP A 113 15.59 -6.76 11.41
N ILE A 114 14.94 -6.10 12.39
CA ILE A 114 14.46 -4.72 12.24
C ILE A 114 15.64 -3.76 12.19
N GLY A 115 15.71 -2.97 11.11
CA GLY A 115 16.81 -2.03 10.87
C GLY A 115 18.05 -2.66 10.24
N GLN A 116 18.02 -3.96 9.93
CA GLN A 116 19.09 -4.60 9.17
C GLN A 116 18.92 -4.32 7.68
N PRO A 117 19.99 -3.92 6.96
CA PRO A 117 19.92 -3.67 5.53
C PRO A 117 19.60 -4.96 4.77
N HIS A 118 18.88 -4.83 3.66
CA HIS A 118 18.45 -5.93 2.81
C HIS A 118 18.83 -5.70 1.36
N SER A 119 18.98 -6.78 0.60
CA SER A 119 19.25 -6.67 -0.83
C SER A 119 18.01 -6.17 -1.61
N PRO A 120 18.18 -5.53 -2.78
CA PRO A 120 17.06 -5.07 -3.60
C PRO A 120 16.04 -6.15 -3.96
N VAL A 121 16.52 -7.37 -4.22
CA VAL A 121 15.68 -8.53 -4.53
C VAL A 121 14.88 -8.95 -3.29
N GLU A 122 15.47 -8.88 -2.09
CA GLU A 122 14.71 -9.21 -0.88
C GLU A 122 13.69 -8.13 -0.50
N TYR A 123 13.94 -6.84 -0.78
CA TYR A 123 12.89 -5.84 -0.65
C TYR A 123 11.70 -6.17 -1.57
N ALA A 124 11.95 -6.71 -2.77
CA ALA A 124 10.93 -7.03 -3.75
C ALA A 124 10.06 -8.27 -3.43
N ASN A 125 10.39 -9.05 -2.39
CA ASN A 125 9.51 -10.13 -1.94
C ASN A 125 8.35 -9.62 -1.05
N GLY A 126 8.48 -8.44 -0.44
CA GLY A 126 7.44 -7.83 0.40
C GLY A 126 7.20 -8.49 1.77
N THR A 127 7.88 -9.60 2.11
CA THR A 127 7.66 -10.33 3.38
C THR A 127 7.88 -9.46 4.60
N ARG A 128 8.89 -8.58 4.56
CA ARG A 128 9.20 -7.67 5.66
C ARG A 128 8.12 -6.59 5.85
N LEU A 129 7.51 -6.11 4.77
CA LEU A 129 6.40 -5.15 4.84
C LEU A 129 5.18 -5.78 5.51
N PHE A 130 4.86 -7.02 5.15
CA PHE A 130 3.80 -7.78 5.83
C PHE A 130 4.13 -8.04 7.30
N ALA A 131 5.39 -8.34 7.64
CA ALA A 131 5.81 -8.51 9.03
C ALA A 131 5.63 -7.20 9.83
N TYR A 132 6.03 -6.05 9.28
CA TYR A 132 5.80 -4.75 9.91
C TYR A 132 4.32 -4.46 10.14
N ARG A 133 3.47 -4.70 9.14
CA ARG A 133 2.01 -4.54 9.27
C ARG A 133 1.43 -5.45 10.34
N ALA A 134 1.84 -6.72 10.39
CA ALA A 134 1.39 -7.69 11.39
C ALA A 134 1.84 -7.34 12.82
N LEU A 135 3.05 -6.77 12.95
CA LEU A 135 3.63 -6.40 14.24
C LEU A 135 3.31 -4.96 14.67
N ARG A 136 2.62 -4.15 13.85
CA ARG A 136 2.44 -2.69 14.01
C ARG A 136 2.20 -2.23 15.45
N THR A 137 1.20 -2.81 16.11
CA THR A 137 0.79 -2.46 17.49
C THR A 137 1.73 -3.01 18.57
N ARG A 138 2.62 -3.93 18.20
CA ARG A 138 3.59 -4.60 19.08
C ARG A 138 5.01 -4.06 18.94
N LEU A 139 5.29 -3.27 17.90
CA LEU A 139 6.61 -2.66 17.72
C LEU A 139 6.91 -1.71 18.88
N THR A 140 8.16 -1.54 19.31
CA THR A 140 8.52 -0.42 20.19
C THR A 140 8.60 0.90 19.40
N CYS A 141 8.71 2.05 20.07
CA CYS A 141 8.89 3.32 19.36
C CYS A 141 10.20 3.37 18.56
N ASP A 142 11.27 2.78 19.09
CA ASP A 142 12.55 2.67 18.37
C ASP A 142 12.43 1.73 17.16
N GLU A 143 11.72 0.61 17.32
CA GLU A 143 11.46 -0.32 16.21
C GLU A 143 10.60 0.34 15.13
N LEU A 144 9.62 1.17 15.49
CA LEU A 144 8.83 1.94 14.52
C LEU A 144 9.70 2.91 13.71
N VAL A 145 10.63 3.62 14.37
CA VAL A 145 11.57 4.50 13.66
C VAL A 145 12.42 3.71 12.67
N ARG A 146 13.03 2.61 13.13
CA ARG A 146 13.86 1.75 12.27
C ARG A 146 13.06 1.11 11.12
N ALA A 147 11.79 0.74 11.36
CA ALA A 147 10.91 0.21 10.33
C ALA A 147 10.59 1.26 9.26
N LEU A 148 10.34 2.51 9.66
CA LEU A 148 10.14 3.62 8.72
C LEU A 148 11.41 3.93 7.92
N ASP A 149 12.58 3.85 8.54
CA ASP A 149 13.86 4.02 7.85
C ASP A 149 14.11 2.91 6.81
N ASP A 150 13.77 1.66 7.14
CA ASP A 150 13.87 0.51 6.23
C ASP A 150 12.91 0.64 5.04
N ILE A 151 11.67 1.05 5.29
CA ILE A 151 10.66 1.35 4.25
C ILE A 151 11.15 2.49 3.33
N ALA A 152 11.77 3.53 3.90
CA ALA A 152 12.35 4.61 3.12
C ALA A 152 13.55 4.13 2.28
N ALA A 153 14.35 3.19 2.80
CA ALA A 153 15.44 2.55 2.04
C ALA A 153 14.89 1.73 0.86
N ALA A 154 13.86 0.91 1.08
CA ALA A 154 13.18 0.18 0.01
C ALA A 154 12.63 1.13 -1.08
N ALA A 155 12.02 2.24 -0.67
CA ALA A 155 11.49 3.25 -1.60
C ALA A 155 12.59 3.86 -2.48
N ARG A 156 13.80 4.08 -1.93
CA ARG A 156 14.96 4.56 -2.70
C ARG A 156 15.45 3.50 -3.69
N THR A 157 15.52 2.24 -3.27
CA THR A 157 15.93 1.12 -4.12
C THR A 157 15.06 0.99 -5.36
N PHE A 158 13.74 1.14 -5.22
CA PHE A 158 12.80 1.01 -6.35
C PHE A 158 12.67 2.25 -7.25
N ARG A 159 13.55 3.25 -7.10
CA ARG A 159 13.63 4.38 -8.04
C ARG A 159 14.27 3.98 -9.38
N ALA A 160 15.03 2.89 -9.39
CA ALA A 160 15.62 2.30 -10.58
C ALA A 160 15.10 0.86 -10.79
N PRO A 161 15.19 0.33 -12.01
CA PRO A 161 14.94 -1.10 -12.25
C PRO A 161 15.84 -1.96 -11.36
N VAL A 162 15.27 -3.02 -10.77
CA VAL A 162 16.01 -3.97 -9.95
C VAL A 162 16.35 -5.20 -10.80
N PRO A 163 17.63 -5.53 -11.01
CA PRO A 163 18.01 -6.72 -11.76
C PRO A 163 17.37 -7.99 -11.18
N GLY A 164 16.80 -8.83 -12.05
CA GLY A 164 16.16 -10.08 -11.64
C GLY A 164 14.79 -9.92 -10.97
N VAL A 165 14.18 -8.72 -11.03
CA VAL A 165 12.83 -8.47 -10.51
C VAL A 165 11.95 -7.88 -11.60
N ALA A 166 10.80 -8.51 -11.83
CA ALA A 166 9.84 -8.04 -12.81
C ALA A 166 9.29 -6.64 -12.45
N PRO A 167 9.11 -5.71 -13.42
CA PRO A 167 8.66 -4.34 -13.13
C PRO A 167 7.29 -4.26 -12.46
N ASP A 168 6.36 -5.16 -12.81
CA ASP A 168 5.04 -5.25 -12.19
C ASP A 168 5.13 -5.66 -10.71
N ARG A 169 6.09 -6.53 -10.37
CA ARG A 169 6.38 -6.87 -8.97
C ARG A 169 6.91 -5.67 -8.21
N VAL A 170 7.85 -4.92 -8.78
CA VAL A 170 8.35 -3.68 -8.17
C VAL A 170 7.19 -2.69 -7.95
N ALA A 171 6.30 -2.53 -8.92
CA ALA A 171 5.13 -1.65 -8.80
C ALA A 171 4.20 -2.06 -7.64
N ARG A 172 3.87 -3.36 -7.53
CA ARG A 172 3.06 -3.90 -6.42
C ARG A 172 3.71 -3.65 -5.06
N VAL A 173 5.01 -3.93 -4.94
CA VAL A 173 5.72 -3.75 -3.67
C VAL A 173 5.84 -2.27 -3.31
N ARG A 174 6.03 -1.36 -4.27
CA ARG A 174 6.01 0.08 -4.02
C ARG A 174 4.67 0.56 -3.47
N ALA A 175 3.56 0.05 -4.01
CA ALA A 175 2.23 0.36 -3.49
C ALA A 175 2.07 -0.13 -2.04
N LEU A 176 2.42 -1.39 -1.77
CA LEU A 176 2.41 -1.96 -0.41
C LEU A 176 3.30 -1.15 0.54
N ASN A 177 4.48 -0.73 0.08
CA ASN A 177 5.42 0.07 0.87
C ASN A 177 4.77 1.38 1.34
N ALA A 178 4.08 2.08 0.44
CA ALA A 178 3.39 3.34 0.78
C ALA A 178 2.24 3.14 1.79
N GLU A 179 1.46 2.06 1.66
CA GLU A 179 0.40 1.75 2.60
C GLU A 179 0.94 1.46 4.01
N VAL A 180 1.94 0.57 4.11
CA VAL A 180 2.54 0.18 5.39
C VAL A 180 3.24 1.38 6.02
N GLU A 181 3.91 2.23 5.23
CA GLU A 181 4.53 3.45 5.72
C GLU A 181 3.49 4.39 6.38
N ALA A 182 2.34 4.59 5.74
CA ALA A 182 1.26 5.41 6.28
C ALA A 182 0.72 4.83 7.61
N GLU A 183 0.50 3.52 7.66
CA GLU A 183 0.07 2.83 8.88
C GLU A 183 1.08 2.95 10.02
N LEU A 184 2.38 2.75 9.75
CA LEU A 184 3.41 2.87 10.78
C LEU A 184 3.60 4.32 11.24
N ARG A 185 3.46 5.31 10.35
CA ARG A 185 3.47 6.73 10.74
C ARG A 185 2.30 7.07 11.64
N ALA A 186 1.10 6.60 11.30
CA ALA A 186 -0.08 6.80 12.14
C ALA A 186 0.09 6.14 13.51
N GLU A 187 0.58 4.90 13.55
CA GLU A 187 0.87 4.18 14.78
C GLU A 187 1.91 4.94 15.64
N ARG A 188 3.01 5.40 15.04
CA ARG A 188 4.03 6.18 15.74
C ARG A 188 3.46 7.48 16.30
N ALA A 189 2.70 8.23 15.50
CA ALA A 189 2.08 9.48 15.93
C ALA A 189 1.09 9.28 17.08
N ALA A 190 0.39 8.14 17.11
CA ALA A 190 -0.60 7.83 18.13
C ALA A 190 0.00 7.52 19.52
N ARG A 191 1.22 6.95 19.59
CA ARG A 191 1.76 6.44 20.87
C ARG A 191 3.18 6.88 21.23
N CYS A 192 3.97 7.34 20.28
CA CYS A 192 5.37 7.71 20.52
C CYS A 192 5.49 9.21 20.78
N ARG A 193 6.36 9.58 21.72
CA ARG A 193 6.75 10.98 21.91
C ARG A 193 7.69 11.38 20.77
N GLY A 194 7.40 12.51 20.14
CA GLY A 194 8.18 13.08 19.04
C GLY A 194 9.46 13.74 19.50
#